data_AF-A0A2H5VM79-F1
#
_entry.id   AF-A0A2H5VM79-F1
#
_cell.length_a   1.000
_cell.length_b   1.000
_cell.length_c   1.000
_cell.angle_alpha   90.00
_cell.angle_beta   90.00
_cell.angle_gamma   90.00
#
_symmetry.space_group_name_H-M   'P 1'
#
loop_
_entity.id
_entity.type
_entity.pdbx_description
1 polymer ?
#
loop_
_entity_poly.entity_id
_entity_poly.type
_entity_poly.pdbx_seq_one_letter_code
_entity_poly.pdbx_strand_id
1 'polypeptide(L)' 'MLGGVLGNLTDRLLRGAVVDFLDVFLGRYRWPTFNIADLVITVGALLLLADALRPSPEARLHRQPNGGLP' A
#
# COMPACT_ATOMS: atom_id res chain seq x y z
N MET A 1 -2.13 6.91 -1.03
CA MET A 1 -0.83 7.16 -0.36
C MET A 1 -0.42 8.63 -0.30
N LEU A 2 -0.45 9.42 -1.40
CA LEU A 2 0.05 10.82 -1.39
C LEU A 2 -0.58 11.70 -0.30
N GLY A 3 -1.90 11.63 -0.11
CA GLY A 3 -2.57 12.37 0.96
C GLY A 3 -2.08 12.01 2.36
N GLY A 4 -1.74 10.74 2.62
CA GLY A 4 -1.16 10.32 3.90
C GLY A 4 0.26 10.84 4.09
N VAL A 5 1.08 10.81 3.03
CA VAL A 5 2.44 11.40 3.06
C VAL A 5 2.37 12.89 3.37
N LEU A 6 1.49 13.63 2.70
CA LEU A 6 1.28 15.06 2.94
C LEU A 6 0.74 15.34 4.34
N GLY A 7 -0.14 14.48 4.87
CA GLY A 7 -0.66 14.60 6.24
C GLY A 7 0.45 14.50 7.28
N ASN A 8 1.25 13.43 7.25
CA ASN A 8 2.37 13.24 8.18
C ASN A 8 3.45 14.32 8.01
N LEU A 9 3.69 14.80 6.77
CA LEU A 9 4.60 15.91 6.53
C LEU A 9 4.08 17.21 7.16
N THR A 10 2.80 17.53 6.96
CA THR A 10 2.15 18.71 7.54
C THR A 10 2.23 18.69 9.07
N ASP A 11 1.99 17.52 9.68
CA ASP A 11 2.14 17.35 11.13
C ASP A 11 3.56 17.66 11.60
N ARG A 12 4.59 17.14 10.90
CA ARG A 12 5.98 17.45 11.23
C ARG A 12 6.32 18.92 11.08
N LEU A 13 5.79 19.59 10.06
CA LEU A 13 6.04 21.02 9.83
C LEU A 13 5.38 21.90 10.91
N LEU A 14 4.17 21.55 11.34
CA LEU A 14 3.41 22.37 12.29
C LEU A 14 3.69 22.03 13.76
N ARG A 15 3.99 20.77 14.07
CA ARG A 15 4.10 20.24 15.44
C ARG A 15 5.48 19.70 15.78
N GLY A 16 6.38 19.56 14.79
CA GLY A 16 7.71 18.96 14.97
C GLY A 16 7.70 17.43 15.08
N ALA A 17 6.52 16.80 15.10
CA ALA A 17 6.36 15.35 15.20
C ALA A 17 5.05 14.90 14.53
N VAL A 18 4.94 13.61 14.23
CA VAL A 18 3.69 12.98 13.79
C VAL A 18 2.88 12.59 15.02
N VAL A 19 1.57 12.84 14.98
CA VAL A 19 0.66 12.45 16.08
C VAL A 19 0.07 11.08 15.77
N ASP A 20 0.44 10.08 16.58
CA ASP A 20 -0.11 8.74 16.53
C ASP A 20 -1.22 8.59 17.59
N PHE A 21 -2.39 8.10 17.19
CA PHE A 21 -3.57 8.04 18.07
C PHE A 21 -4.36 6.74 17.97
N LEU A 22 -4.07 5.88 16.98
CA LEU A 22 -4.67 4.56 16.84
C LEU A 22 -3.78 3.54 17.52
N ASP A 23 -4.29 2.96 18.59
CA ASP A 23 -3.63 1.94 19.39
C ASP A 23 -4.43 0.63 19.30
N VAL A 24 -3.82 -0.42 18.75
CA VAL A 24 -4.47 -1.70 18.47
C VAL A 24 -3.71 -2.81 19.17
N PHE A 25 -4.43 -3.72 19.83
CA PHE A 25 -3.84 -4.86 20.51
C PHE A 25 -4.74 -6.10 20.41
N LEU A 26 -4.12 -7.27 20.48
CA LEU A 26 -4.78 -8.57 20.54
C LEU A 26 -4.15 -9.40 21.67
N GLY A 27 -4.90 -9.59 22.75
CA GLY A 27 -4.39 -10.23 23.96
C GLY A 27 -3.20 -9.45 24.55
N ARG A 28 -2.03 -10.08 24.62
CA ARG A 28 -0.78 -9.46 25.08
C ARG A 28 0.01 -8.79 23.96
N TYR A 29 -0.36 -9.00 22.71
CA TYR A 29 0.36 -8.47 21.56
C TYR A 29 -0.18 -7.09 21.22
N ARG A 30 0.70 -6.09 21.19
CA ARG A 30 0.34 -4.70 20.91
C ARG A 30 0.99 -4.29 19.61
N TRP A 31 0.17 -3.90 18.65
CA TRP A 31 0.65 -3.34 17.41
C TRP A 31 1.21 -1.93 17.67
N PRO A 32 2.28 -1.50 16.98
CA PRO A 32 2.77 -0.13 17.11
C PRO A 32 1.65 0.88 16.85
N THR A 33 1.54 1.91 17.68
CA THR A 33 0.55 2.98 17.47
C THR A 33 0.76 3.60 16.09
N PHE A 34 -0.33 3.97 15.42
CA PHE A 34 -0.30 4.57 14.08
C PHE A 34 -1.39 5.63 13.94
N ASN A 35 -1.48 6.27 12.78
CA ASN A 35 -2.53 7.23 12.48
C ASN A 35 -3.24 6.95 11.15
N ILE A 36 -4.20 7.81 10.79
CA ILE A 36 -4.95 7.67 9.54
C ILE A 36 -4.07 7.87 8.30
N ALA A 37 -3.04 8.71 8.38
CA ALA A 37 -2.11 8.91 7.27
C ALA A 37 -1.33 7.61 6.96
N ASP A 38 -0.92 6.86 7.97
CA ASP A 38 -0.29 5.55 7.80
C ASP A 38 -1.22 4.56 7.11
N LEU A 39 -2.50 4.49 7.51
CA LEU A 39 -3.49 3.65 6.83
C LEU A 39 -3.64 4.00 5.34
N VAL A 40 -3.72 5.29 5.01
CA VAL A 40 -3.84 5.77 3.62
C VAL A 40 -2.59 5.44 2.79
N ILE A 41 -1.41 5.46 3.42
CA ILE A 41 -0.16 5.04 2.79
C ILE A 41 -0.18 3.53 2.56
N THR A 42 -0.44 2.73 3.59
CA THR A 42 -0.45 1.26 3.52
C THR A 42 -1.46 0.74 2.51
N VAL A 43 -2.72 1.20 2.56
CA VAL A 43 -3.74 0.79 1.60
C VAL A 43 -3.35 1.19 0.18
N GLY A 44 -2.83 2.41 -0.01
CA GLY A 44 -2.34 2.84 -1.32
C GLY A 44 -1.22 1.96 -1.85
N ALA A 45 -0.25 1.59 -1.00
CA ALA A 45 0.86 0.71 -1.37
C ALA A 45 0.36 -0.70 -1.72
N LEU A 46 -0.59 -1.24 -0.95
CA LEU A 46 -1.22 -2.54 -1.24
C LEU A 46 -1.97 -2.53 -2.57
N LEU A 47 -2.65 -1.43 -2.91
CA LEU A 47 -3.33 -1.28 -4.20
C LEU A 47 -2.34 -1.24 -5.37
N LEU A 48 -1.23 -0.50 -5.25
CA LEU A 48 -0.18 -0.51 -6.27
C LEU A 48 0.47 -1.88 -6.43
N LEU A 49 0.74 -2.56 -5.32
CA LEU A 49 1.28 -3.92 -5.34
C LEU A 49 0.30 -4.88 -6.02
N ALA A 50 -0.99 -4.79 -5.70
CA ALA A 50 -2.01 -5.60 -6.32
C ALA A 50 -2.10 -5.36 -7.83
N ASP A 51 -1.97 -4.11 -8.28
CA ASP A 51 -1.95 -3.76 -9.70
C ASP A 51 -0.70 -4.31 -10.41
N ALA A 52 0.47 -4.16 -9.79
CA ALA A 52 1.74 -4.67 -10.33
C ALA A 52 1.77 -6.20 -10.47
N LEU A 53 1.02 -6.93 -9.64
CA LEU A 53 0.90 -8.38 -9.72
C LEU A 53 -0.17 -8.85 -10.72
N ARG A 54 -0.93 -7.94 -11.36
CA ARG A 54 -1.93 -8.33 -12.37
C ARG A 54 -1.22 -8.90 -13.59
N PRO A 55 -1.63 -10.09 -14.07
CA PRO A 55 -1.04 -10.67 -15.28
C PRO A 55 -1.41 -9.84 -16.51
N SER A 56 -0.40 -9.26 -17.15
CA SER A 56 -0.56 -8.51 -18.40
C SER A 56 -1.10 -9.43 -19.51
N PRO A 57 -2.06 -8.98 -20.34
CA PRO A 57 -2.54 -9.73 -21.51
C PRO A 57 -1.41 -10.17 -22.46
N GLU A 58 -0.36 -9.36 -22.61
CA GLU A 58 0.79 -9.65 -23.48
C GLU A 58 1.61 -10.86 -23.00
N ALA A 59 1.70 -11.09 -21.69
CA ALA A 59 2.36 -12.28 -21.13
C ALA A 59 1.61 -13.59 -21.47
N ARG A 60 0.32 -13.51 -21.85
CA ARG A 60 -0.47 -14.65 -22.32
C ARG A 60 -0.31 -14.90 -23.82
N LEU A 61 -0.04 -13.86 -24.62
CA LEU A 61 0.18 -13.98 -26.06
C LEU A 61 1.53 -14.63 -26.39
N HIS A 62 2.60 -14.27 -25.65
CA HIS A 62 3.92 -14.93 -25.81
C HIS A 62 4.01 -16.34 -25.22
N ARG A 63 2.97 -16.81 -24.52
CA ARG A 63 2.89 -18.19 -24.01
C ARG A 63 2.19 -19.14 -24.98
N GLN A 64 1.57 -18.67 -26.06
CA GLN A 64 1.14 -19.59 -27.13
C GLN A 64 2.38 -20.10 -27.84
N PRO A 65 2.79 -21.38 -27.64
CA PRO A 65 3.82 -21.95 -28.48
C PRO A 65 3.19 -22.14 -29.85
N ASN A 66 3.90 -21.75 -30.91
CA ASN A 66 3.58 -22.08 -32.30
C ASN A 66 3.04 -23.51 -32.39
N GLY A 67 1.73 -23.67 -32.59
CA GLY A 67 1.08 -24.97 -32.51
C GLY A 67 -0.34 -24.92 -33.03
N GLY A 68 -0.48 -24.92 -34.35
CA GLY A 68 -1.75 -25.16 -35.02
C GLY A 68 -1.93 -24.41 -36.35
N LEU A 69 -1.09 -24.71 -37.34
CA LEU A 69 -1.48 -24.54 -38.74
C LEU A 69 -2.28 -25.80 -39.16
N PRO A 70 -3.53 -25.68 -39.64
CA PRO A 70 -4.06 -26.63 -40.61
C PRO A 70 -3.51 -26.36 -42.02
#